data_AF-A0A2V8SI51-F1
#
_entry.id   AF-A0A2V8SI51-F1
#
_cell.length_a   1.000
_cell.length_b   1.000
_cell.length_c   1.000
_cell.angle_alpha   90.00
_cell.angle_beta   90.00
_cell.angle_gamma   90.00
#
_symmetry.space_group_name_H-M   'P 1'
#
loop_
_entity.id
_entity.type
_entity.pdbx_description
1 polymer ?
#
loop_
_entity_poly.entity_id
_entity_poly.type
_entity_poly.pdbx_seq_one_letter_code
_entity_poly.pdbx_strand_id
1 'polypeptide(L)'
;TTLNVMQPPAPTYTYVGFLKRPRSNSAILKDQRGELYTVREGDIVEGRFRVAAISDRGVDVVDKDLNIKHTLPFIAAPGGTSLPGRAPGSIQPPPPSSEEGDEEP
;
A
#
# COMPACT_ATOMS: atom_id res chain seq x y z
N THR A 1 35.53 3.73 0.45
CA THR A 1 34.52 4.65 1.02
C THR A 1 33.16 4.02 0.78
N THR A 2 32.54 3.43 1.80
CA THR A 2 31.22 2.80 1.69
C THR A 2 30.15 3.88 1.74
N LEU A 3 29.42 4.04 0.64
CA LEU A 3 28.31 5.01 0.54
C LEU A 3 27.16 4.50 1.40
N ASN A 4 26.94 5.13 2.56
CA ASN A 4 25.85 4.81 3.47
C ASN A 4 24.53 5.33 2.89
N VAL A 5 23.96 4.58 1.93
CA VAL A 5 22.62 4.82 1.40
C VAL A 5 21.61 4.43 2.47
N MET A 6 21.24 5.39 3.31
CA MET A 6 20.10 5.23 4.21
C MET A 6 18.85 5.07 3.35
N GLN A 7 18.15 3.96 3.50
CA GLN A 7 16.88 3.75 2.80
C GLN A 7 15.90 4.85 3.21
N PRO A 8 15.11 5.40 2.26
CA PRO A 8 14.09 6.38 2.59
C PRO A 8 13.17 5.82 3.67
N PRO A 9 12.90 6.58 4.74
CA PRO A 9 11.98 6.14 5.78
C PRO A 9 10.62 5.84 5.13
N ALA A 10 10.18 4.59 5.28
CA ALA A 10 8.91 4.15 4.72
C ALA A 10 7.76 4.86 5.47
N PRO A 11 6.71 5.30 4.76
CA PRO A 11 5.52 5.83 5.42
C PRO A 11 4.96 4.78 6.40
N THR A 12 4.75 5.17 7.65
CA THR A 12 4.18 4.29 8.67
C THR A 12 2.65 4.22 8.62
N TYR A 13 2.02 5.03 7.76
CA TYR A 13 0.57 5.14 7.63
C TYR A 13 -0.02 4.16 6.61
N THR A 14 -1.19 3.66 6.98
CA THR A 14 -2.07 2.82 6.18
C THR A 14 -3.21 3.67 5.65
N TYR A 15 -3.43 3.68 4.34
CA TYR A 15 -4.58 4.38 3.77
C TYR A 15 -5.85 3.52 3.89
N VAL A 16 -6.80 3.97 4.72
CA VAL A 16 -7.98 3.19 5.13
C VAL A 16 -9.30 3.68 4.56
N GLY A 17 -9.35 4.84 3.90
CA GLY A 17 -10.55 5.29 3.20
C GLY A 17 -10.50 6.74 2.73
N PHE A 18 -11.32 7.08 1.74
CA PHE A 18 -11.54 8.47 1.34
C PHE A 18 -12.91 8.97 1.83
N LEU A 19 -12.95 10.27 2.07
CA LEU A 19 -14.16 11.03 2.32
C LEU A 19 -14.30 12.08 1.23
N LYS A 20 -15.20 11.81 0.28
CA LYS A 20 -15.52 12.74 -0.82
C LYS A 20 -16.56 13.75 -0.33
N ARG A 21 -16.17 15.03 -0.22
CA ARG A 21 -17.13 16.13 -0.01
C ARG A 21 -17.24 16.94 -1.29
N PRO A 22 -18.40 17.57 -1.56
CA PRO A 22 -18.63 18.37 -2.77
C PRO A 22 -17.65 19.55 -2.97
N ARG A 23 -16.91 19.95 -1.93
CA ARG A 23 -15.90 21.03 -1.99
C ARG A 23 -14.48 20.59 -1.64
N SER A 24 -14.27 19.35 -1.20
CA SER A 24 -12.96 18.89 -0.74
C SER A 24 -12.88 17.38 -0.64
N ASN A 25 -11.82 16.80 -1.19
CA ASN A 25 -11.48 15.40 -0.97
C ASN A 25 -10.65 15.31 0.32
N SER A 26 -10.97 14.35 1.18
CA SER A 26 -10.18 14.06 2.39
C SER A 26 -9.84 12.58 2.40
N ALA A 27 -8.64 12.23 2.84
CA ALA A 27 -8.21 10.86 3.04
C ALA A 27 -8.20 10.55 4.54
N ILE A 28 -8.47 9.30 4.88
CA ILE A 28 -8.33 8.76 6.22
C ILE A 28 -7.12 7.83 6.21
N LEU A 29 -6.14 8.20 7.02
CA LEU A 29 -4.92 7.45 7.26
C LEU A 29 -5.01 6.82 8.64
N LYS A 30 -4.44 5.63 8.79
CA LYS A 30 -4.32 4.93 10.06
C LYS A 30 -2.84 4.78 10.40
N ASP A 31 -2.45 5.24 11.58
CA ASP A 31 -1.10 5.05 12.11
C ASP A 31 -0.89 3.59 12.60
N GLN A 32 0.35 3.18 12.82
CA GLN A 32 0.72 1.91 13.44
C GLN A 32 0.12 1.76 14.85
N ARG A 33 -0.12 2.87 15.55
CA ARG A 33 -0.83 2.91 16.84
C ARG A 33 -2.32 2.62 16.72
N GLY A 34 -2.85 2.59 15.50
CA GLY A 34 -4.26 2.37 15.22
C GLY A 34 -5.10 3.65 15.22
N GLU A 35 -4.49 4.81 15.43
CA GLU A 35 -5.17 6.10 15.38
C GLU A 35 -5.52 6.51 13.96
N LEU A 36 -6.71 7.07 13.78
CA LEU A 36 -7.24 7.52 12.50
C LEU A 36 -7.06 9.02 12.34
N TYR A 37 -6.41 9.42 11.25
CA TYR A 37 -6.12 10.79 10.89
C TYR A 37 -6.85 11.15 9.61
N THR A 38 -7.57 12.27 9.63
CA THR A 38 -8.18 12.81 8.40
C THR A 38 -7.27 13.87 7.82
N VAL A 39 -6.78 13.65 6.61
CA VAL A 39 -5.85 14.55 5.91
C VAL A 39 -6.48 15.05 4.61
N ARG A 40 -6.04 16.21 4.15
CA ARG A 40 -6.50 16.81 2.88
C ARG A 40 -5.34 16.97 1.91
N GLU A 41 -5.68 17.25 0.66
CA GLU A 41 -4.68 17.55 -0.36
C GLU A 41 -3.89 18.80 0.04
N GLY A 42 -2.56 18.71 -0.02
CA GLY A 42 -1.63 19.74 0.43
C GLY A 42 -1.26 19.68 1.92
N ASP A 43 -1.94 18.85 2.72
CA ASP A 43 -1.70 18.70 4.16
C ASP A 43 -0.41 17.92 4.45
N ILE A 44 0.16 18.07 5.64
CA ILE A 44 1.42 17.42 6.03
C ILE A 44 1.15 16.32 7.06
N VAL A 45 1.52 15.10 6.70
CA VAL A 45 1.44 13.89 7.53
C VAL A 45 2.80 13.58 8.12
N GLU A 46 2.85 13.16 9.38
CA GLU A 46 4.10 12.85 10.09
C GLU A 46 5.10 14.03 10.19
N GLY A 47 4.68 15.24 9.82
CA GLY A 47 5.59 16.40 9.69
C GLY A 47 6.53 16.36 8.47
N ARG A 48 6.55 15.27 7.69
CA ARG A 48 7.52 15.04 6.62
C ARG A 48 6.91 14.74 5.25
N PHE A 49 5.76 14.08 5.22
CA PHE A 49 5.11 13.70 3.97
C PHE A 49 3.97 14.67 3.64
N ARG A 50 4.06 15.35 2.51
CA ARG A 50 2.98 16.22 2.03
C ARG A 50 2.04 15.43 1.14
N VAL A 51 0.75 15.49 1.41
CA VAL A 51 -0.26 14.87 0.53
C VAL A 51 -0.30 15.64 -0.79
N ALA A 52 0.08 14.97 -1.87
CA ALA A 52 0.10 15.54 -3.21
C ALA A 52 -1.23 15.33 -3.94
N ALA A 53 -1.80 14.13 -3.84
CA ALA A 53 -3.09 13.81 -4.46
C ALA A 53 -3.84 12.76 -3.63
N ILE A 54 -5.16 12.88 -3.57
CA ILE A 54 -6.04 11.91 -2.89
C ILE A 54 -7.01 11.33 -3.91
N SER A 55 -7.00 10.01 -4.04
CA SER A 55 -7.92 9.25 -4.90
C SER A 55 -8.64 8.17 -4.11
N ASP A 56 -9.72 7.63 -4.67
CA ASP A 56 -10.43 6.47 -4.11
C ASP A 56 -9.52 5.23 -4.03
N ARG A 57 -8.60 5.09 -5.00
CA ARG A 57 -7.68 3.94 -5.10
C ARG A 57 -6.42 4.06 -4.25
N GLY A 58 -6.06 5.27 -3.81
CA GLY A 58 -4.80 5.51 -3.13
C GLY A 58 -4.52 6.98 -2.86
N VAL A 59 -3.52 7.24 -2.03
CA VAL A 59 -3.04 8.58 -1.68
C VAL A 59 -1.60 8.72 -2.10
N ASP A 60 -1.30 9.74 -2.89
CA ASP A 60 0.05 10.12 -3.24
C ASP A 60 0.58 11.11 -2.21
N VAL A 61 1.71 10.77 -1.58
CA VAL A 61 2.42 11.64 -0.65
C VAL A 61 3.83 11.90 -1.17
N VAL A 62 4.36 13.09 -0.91
CA VAL A 62 5.70 13.51 -1.32
C VAL A 62 6.51 13.82 -0.07
N ASP A 63 7.65 13.17 0.10
CA ASP A 63 8.60 13.46 1.17
C ASP A 63 9.16 14.89 0.97
N LYS A 64 9.11 15.74 1.99
CA LYS A 64 9.61 17.13 1.91
C LYS A 64 11.13 17.24 1.94
N ASP A 65 11.83 16.27 2.52
CA ASP A 65 13.28 16.29 2.65
C ASP A 65 13.95 15.68 1.42
N LEU A 66 13.37 14.59 0.90
CA LEU A 66 13.92 13.84 -0.22
C LEU A 66 13.22 14.15 -1.55
N ASN A 67 12.06 14.81 -1.50
CA ASN A 67 11.23 15.12 -2.67
C ASN A 67 10.83 13.88 -3.49
N ILE A 68 10.72 12.72 -2.82
CA ILE A 68 10.34 11.43 -3.38
C ILE A 68 8.83 11.26 -3.27
N LYS A 69 8.20 10.83 -4.37
CA LYS A 69 6.78 10.48 -4.39
C LYS A 69 6.58 9.04 -3.91
N HIS A 70 5.74 8.88 -2.89
CA HIS A 70 5.26 7.60 -2.38
C HIS A 70 3.76 7.49 -2.64
N THR A 71 3.34 6.37 -3.21
CA THR A 71 1.92 6.07 -3.42
C THR A 71 1.49 5.07 -2.36
N LEU A 72 0.56 5.48 -1.50
CA LEU A 72 -0.09 4.62 -0.51
C LEU A 72 -1.34 3.99 -1.15
N PRO A 73 -1.30 2.69 -1.46
CA PRO A 73 -2.48 2.01 -2.00
C PRO A 73 -3.58 1.94 -0.93
N PHE A 74 -4.83 1.94 -1.36
CA PHE A 74 -5.96 1.68 -0.47
C PHE A 74 -5.89 0.25 0.06
N ILE A 75 -5.73 0.13 1.38
CA ILE A 75 -5.78 -1.13 2.10
C ILE A 75 -7.02 -1.07 2.98
N ALA A 76 -8.11 -1.64 2.47
CA ALA A 76 -9.25 -2.01 3.30
C ALA A 76 -8.73 -2.86 4.47
N ALA A 77 -9.18 -2.55 5.68
CA ALA A 77 -8.83 -3.26 6.91
C ALA A 77 -8.75 -4.79 6.67
N PRO A 78 -7.82 -5.52 7.32
CA PRO A 78 -7.48 -6.89 6.98
C PRO A 78 -8.69 -7.84 7.12
N GLY A 79 -9.40 -7.96 6.01
CA GLY A 79 -10.39 -8.96 5.64
C GLY A 79 -10.35 -9.23 4.13
N GLY A 80 -9.34 -8.70 3.43
CA GLY A 80 -9.17 -8.78 1.98
C GLY A 80 -7.70 -8.79 1.57
N THR A 81 -7.01 -9.86 1.95
CA THR A 81 -5.90 -10.51 1.23
C THR A 81 -5.02 -9.61 0.35
N SER A 82 -3.97 -9.04 0.93
CA SER A 82 -2.76 -8.69 0.16
C SER A 82 -1.81 -9.88 0.20
N LEU A 83 -1.83 -10.71 -0.85
CA LEU A 83 -0.64 -11.46 -1.25
C LEU A 83 -0.09 -10.78 -2.51
N PRO A 84 1.16 -10.29 -2.49
CA PRO A 84 1.80 -9.77 -3.69
C PRO A 84 2.14 -10.95 -4.60
N GLY A 85 1.25 -11.26 -5.55
CA GLY A 85 1.53 -12.33 -6.51
C GLY A 85 0.37 -12.89 -7.32
N ARG A 86 -0.88 -12.50 -7.08
CA ARG A 86 -2.01 -13.11 -7.81
C ARG A 86 -2.67 -12.12 -8.76
N ALA A 87 -2.19 -12.11 -10.00
CA ALA A 87 -2.96 -11.59 -11.13
C ALA A 87 -4.31 -12.34 -11.20
N PRO A 88 -5.46 -11.65 -11.29
CA PRO A 88 -6.74 -12.31 -11.47
C PRO A 88 -6.82 -12.78 -12.92
N GLY A 89 -6.47 -14.05 -13.19
CA GLY A 89 -6.65 -14.63 -14.52
C GLY A 89 -5.88 -15.91 -14.85
N SER A 90 -4.88 -16.33 -14.07
CA SER A 90 -4.12 -17.53 -14.41
C SER A 90 -4.76 -18.78 -13.80
N ILE A 91 -5.64 -19.45 -14.56
CA ILE A 91 -5.93 -20.87 -14.35
C ILE A 91 -4.64 -21.60 -14.73
N GLN A 92 -3.72 -21.75 -13.78
CA GLN A 92 -2.61 -22.67 -13.93
C GLN A 92 -3.19 -24.06 -13.66
N PRO A 93 -3.20 -24.98 -14.64
CA PRO A 93 -3.55 -26.38 -14.37
C PRO A 93 -2.55 -26.93 -13.35
N PRO A 94 -2.96 -27.82 -12.44
CA PRO A 94 -2.02 -28.50 -11.56
C PRO A 94 -0.93 -29.21 -12.41
N PRO A 95 0.33 -29.23 -11.96
CA PRO A 95 1.35 -30.04 -12.60
C PRO A 95 0.93 -31.52 -12.57
N PRO A 96 1.20 -32.32 -13.61
CA PRO A 96 0.94 -33.75 -13.55
C PRO A 96 1.77 -34.35 -12.41
N SER A 97 1.11 -35.01 -11.45
CA SER A 97 1.76 -35.82 -10.42
C SER A 97 2.65 -36.85 -11.13
N SER A 98 3.96 -36.70 -10.96
CA SER A 98 4.91 -37.77 -11.25
C SER A 98 4.80 -38.80 -10.13
N GLU A 99 3.79 -39.67 -10.22
CA GLU A 99 3.61 -40.84 -9.37
C GLU A 99 3.26 -42.04 -10.26
N GLU A 100 4.13 -42.36 -11.22
CA GLU A 100 4.24 -43.73 -11.75
C GLU A 100 5.34 -44.42 -10.94
N GLY A 101 4.94 -44.92 -9.78
CA GLY A 101 5.74 -45.75 -8.90
C GLY A 101 4.90 -46.97 -8.52
N ASP A 102 4.98 -48.00 -9.36
CA ASP A 102 5.16 -49.40 -8.99
C ASP A 102 4.26 -49.95 -7.85
N GLU A 103 3.25 -50.75 -8.22
CA GLU A 103 2.93 -51.94 -7.41
C GLU A 103 2.44 -53.09 -8.30
N GLU A 104 3.18 -54.20 -8.16
CA GLU A 104 3.14 -55.48 -8.87
C GLU A 104 1.83 -56.29 -8.68
N PRO A 105 1.62 -57.37 -9.48
CA PRO A 105 0.33 -58.06 -9.67
C PRO A 105 -0.13 -58.99 -8.54
#